data_AF-A0A834Y1J4-F1
#
_entry.id   AF-A0A834Y1J4-F1
#
_cell.length_a   1.000
_cell.length_b   1.000
_cell.length_c   1.000
_cell.angle_alpha   90.00
_cell.angle_beta   90.00
_cell.angle_gamma   90.00
#
_symmetry.space_group_name_H-M   'P 1'
#
loop_
_entity.id
_entity.type
_entity.pdbx_description
1 polymer ?
#
loop_
_entity_poly.entity_id
_entity_poly.type
_entity_poly.pdbx_seq_one_letter_code
_entity_poly.pdbx_strand_id
1 'polypeptide(L)'
;MYCKVFPDDDKIIAKRLFSQQTTFKDKFEVAWKFSASYINKSRNNQGSKSVVDSIRWRTTGNTEYTATSKNEDYISKSIEAYTKSIVFAPVGSEELSLAYANRSAVLFRARLYEDCLLDIERALKSGYPDELKTKLFLRQSLCFKALKKSSDIESSALASATKWLPNLKKNISNHEMFEKYTKMMNELGKPRNITTFSPEIKNNFSKDITGASDAIDLKKTSNNGQHIVAKRMIKSGEFIYISEPFAATVINELHFTNCWHCSRQTWAGIPCDNCLSIIYCSDICQQKAWDSYHNLECLVLGQLLKSDEMNTQTLLAVKILLKALNSVGGLIELKKKIDNIDSMINDGMIFTTDTLDVNTIDNFHRLDYIKPTSTECKFESALLAVWIVTIFGQKTNVIGSKMAVAELIDYKSKRKFILGELILRYMMIVQLNTGFFTEIDFGGSVGQSSVLIPFCKLIKKSCDPNVYWNHFGSNVGFYASKPIKQGKPILLSTAGSYHMIPKINRWIQLEPTTNDHVPCRCTACFESWPTIQSLKSYHDSTELPTTMKTEFDDMMSDLNEWQKLIEEGDDDKLLEIKDELISMNDEFYRYITVPCKEISLLYLSLNKLYGRLCSVNKALE
;
A
#
# COMPACT_ATOMS: atom_id res chain seq x y z
N MET A 1 -25.18 0.59 3.17
CA MET A 1 -26.62 0.89 3.16
C MET A 1 -27.39 0.27 1.99
N TYR A 2 -26.85 0.18 0.78
CA TYR A 2 -27.63 -0.10 -0.45
C TYR A 2 -28.15 -1.55 -0.60
N CYS A 3 -27.29 -2.57 -0.44
CA CYS A 3 -27.71 -3.97 -0.54
C CYS A 3 -28.72 -4.39 0.54
N LYS A 4 -28.85 -3.60 1.62
CA LYS A 4 -29.78 -3.85 2.73
C LYS A 4 -31.19 -3.27 2.50
N VAL A 5 -31.35 -2.39 1.50
CA VAL A 5 -32.62 -1.74 1.16
C VAL A 5 -33.28 -2.41 -0.06
N PHE A 6 -32.53 -3.27 -0.76
CA PHE A 6 -33.02 -4.05 -1.89
C PHE A 6 -33.86 -5.23 -1.38
N PRO A 7 -35.18 -5.30 -1.67
CA PRO A 7 -36.06 -6.33 -1.12
C PRO A 7 -35.63 -7.74 -1.52
N ASP A 8 -35.81 -8.71 -0.62
CA ASP A 8 -35.35 -10.09 -0.83
C ASP A 8 -35.99 -10.76 -2.06
N ASP A 9 -37.28 -10.52 -2.31
CA ASP A 9 -37.99 -11.07 -3.48
C ASP A 9 -37.40 -10.56 -4.80
N ASP A 10 -37.16 -9.24 -4.90
CA ASP A 10 -36.50 -8.63 -6.06
C ASP A 10 -35.05 -9.14 -6.20
N LYS A 11 -34.36 -9.36 -5.08
CA LYS A 11 -33.00 -9.91 -5.05
C LYS A 11 -32.95 -11.32 -5.64
N ILE A 12 -33.91 -12.18 -5.31
CA ILE A 12 -34.00 -13.54 -5.83
C ILE A 12 -34.21 -13.52 -7.36
N ILE A 13 -35.16 -12.71 -7.84
CA ILE A 13 -35.47 -12.62 -9.28
C ILE A 13 -34.27 -12.05 -10.04
N ALA A 14 -33.71 -10.93 -9.56
CA ALA A 14 -32.56 -10.29 -10.18
C ALA A 14 -31.35 -11.22 -10.24
N LYS A 15 -31.07 -11.96 -9.17
CA LYS A 15 -29.97 -12.94 -9.12
C LYS A 15 -30.17 -14.09 -10.12
N ARG A 16 -31.41 -14.58 -10.28
CA ARG A 16 -31.73 -15.61 -11.28
C ARG A 16 -31.54 -15.10 -12.71
N LEU A 17 -31.95 -13.87 -13.01
CA LEU A 17 -31.74 -13.27 -14.33
C LEU A 17 -30.27 -12.96 -14.57
N PHE A 18 -29.55 -12.53 -13.54
CA PHE A 18 -28.12 -12.23 -13.58
C PHE A 18 -27.28 -13.47 -13.87
N SER A 19 -27.62 -14.63 -13.29
CA SER A 19 -26.90 -15.88 -13.50
C SER A 19 -27.02 -16.41 -14.93
N GLN A 20 -28.06 -16.00 -15.66
CA GLN A 20 -28.28 -16.36 -17.08
C GLN A 20 -27.45 -15.50 -18.04
N GLN A 21 -26.88 -14.38 -17.56
CA GLN A 21 -26.09 -13.47 -18.40
C GLN A 21 -24.63 -13.90 -18.49
N THR A 22 -24.01 -13.68 -19.65
CA THR A 22 -22.60 -14.01 -19.89
C THR A 22 -21.71 -12.77 -19.83
N THR A 23 -22.13 -11.65 -20.41
CA THR A 23 -21.35 -10.42 -20.50
C THR A 23 -21.45 -9.55 -19.24
N PHE A 24 -20.42 -8.73 -18.98
CA PHE A 24 -20.47 -7.75 -17.88
C PHE A 24 -21.54 -6.68 -18.07
N LYS A 25 -21.78 -6.28 -19.32
CA LYS A 25 -22.80 -5.30 -19.66
C LYS A 25 -24.20 -5.79 -19.29
N ASP A 26 -24.57 -6.99 -19.73
CA ASP A 26 -25.90 -7.55 -19.48
C ASP A 26 -26.09 -7.83 -17.98
N LYS A 27 -25.05 -8.33 -17.31
CA LYS A 27 -25.01 -8.48 -15.84
C LYS A 27 -25.28 -7.17 -15.11
N PHE A 28 -24.60 -6.11 -15.53
CA PHE A 28 -24.80 -4.79 -14.95
C PHE A 28 -26.19 -4.23 -15.27
N GLU A 29 -26.71 -4.43 -16.49
CA GLU A 29 -28.06 -4.00 -16.87
C GLU A 29 -29.14 -4.68 -16.02
N VAL A 30 -29.01 -5.98 -15.75
CA VAL A 30 -29.91 -6.68 -14.81
C VAL A 30 -29.81 -6.06 -13.42
N ALA A 31 -28.60 -5.89 -12.87
CA ALA A 31 -28.44 -5.26 -11.56
C ALA A 31 -29.09 -3.86 -11.54
N TRP A 32 -28.80 -3.02 -12.54
CA TRP A 32 -29.35 -1.68 -12.67
C TRP A 32 -30.88 -1.68 -12.66
N LYS A 33 -31.50 -2.50 -13.52
CA LYS A 33 -32.96 -2.56 -13.68
C LYS A 33 -33.70 -2.82 -12.37
N PHE A 34 -33.17 -3.72 -11.54
CA PHE A 34 -33.83 -4.13 -10.30
C PHE A 34 -33.46 -3.27 -9.10
N SER A 35 -32.27 -2.66 -9.10
CA SER A 35 -31.73 -2.05 -7.89
C SER A 35 -31.66 -0.50 -7.95
N ALA A 36 -31.72 0.11 -9.13
CA ALA A 36 -31.47 1.55 -9.27
C ALA A 36 -32.53 2.43 -8.58
N SER A 37 -33.79 1.99 -8.52
CA SER A 37 -34.87 2.70 -7.81
C SER A 37 -34.65 2.75 -6.29
N TYR A 38 -33.88 1.81 -5.74
CA TYR A 38 -33.55 1.73 -4.32
C TYR A 38 -32.30 2.52 -3.95
N ILE A 39 -31.70 3.24 -4.91
CA ILE A 39 -30.58 4.12 -4.62
C ILE A 39 -31.13 5.31 -3.83
N ASN A 40 -30.82 5.29 -2.53
CA ASN A 40 -31.15 6.38 -1.62
C ASN A 40 -30.61 7.71 -2.18
N LYS A 41 -31.29 8.84 -1.92
CA LYS A 41 -30.73 10.17 -2.20
C LYS A 41 -29.45 10.30 -1.36
N SER A 42 -28.31 9.92 -1.93
CA SER A 42 -27.00 10.03 -1.29
C SER A 42 -26.90 11.46 -0.78
N ARG A 43 -26.82 11.62 0.56
CA ARG A 43 -26.77 12.96 1.15
C ARG A 43 -25.58 13.68 0.53
N ASN A 44 -25.87 14.85 -0.02
CA ASN A 44 -25.01 15.60 -0.93
C ASN A 44 -23.74 16.18 -0.29
N ASN A 45 -23.42 15.83 0.96
CA ASN A 45 -22.43 16.56 1.75
C ASN A 45 -21.05 15.94 1.55
N GLN A 46 -20.45 16.26 0.39
CA GLN A 46 -19.01 16.45 0.38
C GLN A 46 -18.74 17.65 1.28
N GLY A 47 -18.26 17.38 2.50
CA GLY A 47 -17.92 18.44 3.44
C GLY A 47 -16.88 19.37 2.81
N SER A 48 -16.98 20.65 3.11
CA SER A 48 -15.95 21.62 2.77
C SER A 48 -14.95 21.75 3.91
N LYS A 49 -13.74 22.21 3.59
CA LYS A 49 -12.80 22.69 4.60
C LYS A 49 -13.48 23.75 5.47
N SER A 50 -13.23 23.70 6.77
CA SER A 50 -13.94 24.45 7.82
C SER A 50 -12.98 24.81 8.94
N VAL A 51 -12.94 26.10 9.28
CA VAL A 51 -12.22 26.64 10.44
C VAL A 51 -12.63 25.91 11.73
N VAL A 52 -13.94 25.67 11.91
CA VAL A 52 -14.48 25.04 13.12
C VAL A 52 -13.98 23.60 13.29
N ASP A 53 -14.01 22.81 12.21
CA ASP A 53 -13.54 21.42 12.28
C ASP A 53 -12.01 21.36 12.45
N SER A 54 -11.27 22.28 11.82
CA SER A 54 -9.83 22.40 12.02
C SER A 54 -9.50 22.69 13.49
N ILE A 55 -10.15 23.70 14.09
CA ILE A 55 -9.96 24.04 15.52
C ILE A 55 -10.31 22.86 16.43
N ARG A 56 -11.41 22.14 16.15
CA ARG A 56 -11.80 20.96 16.92
C ARG A 56 -10.68 19.92 16.93
N TRP A 57 -10.19 19.53 15.75
CA TRP A 57 -9.11 18.55 15.63
C TRP A 57 -7.78 19.03 16.22
N ARG A 58 -7.46 20.32 16.07
CA ARG A 58 -6.27 20.93 16.70
C ARG A 58 -6.35 20.84 18.23
N THR A 59 -7.55 21.06 18.79
CA THR A 59 -7.80 20.94 20.23
C THR A 59 -7.64 19.50 20.69
N THR A 60 -8.17 18.52 19.93
CA THR A 60 -7.91 17.10 20.18
C THR A 60 -6.41 16.79 20.18
N GLY A 61 -5.66 17.26 19.18
CA GLY A 61 -4.22 17.08 19.12
C GLY A 61 -3.47 17.72 20.29
N ASN A 62 -3.93 18.89 20.76
CA ASN A 62 -3.37 19.53 21.95
C ASN A 62 -3.58 18.67 23.21
N THR A 63 -4.76 18.09 23.38
CA THR A 63 -5.07 17.18 24.49
C THR A 63 -4.14 15.97 24.48
N GLU A 64 -4.02 15.27 23.35
CA GLU A 64 -3.14 14.10 23.20
C GLU A 64 -1.66 14.46 23.45
N TYR A 65 -1.21 15.60 22.91
CA TYR A 65 0.16 16.08 23.08
C TYR A 65 0.52 16.44 24.53
N THR A 66 -0.46 16.81 25.35
CA THR A 66 -0.26 17.17 26.78
C THR A 66 -0.38 15.99 27.73
N ALA A 67 -0.97 14.86 27.30
CA ALA A 67 -1.13 13.65 28.10
C ALA A 67 0.19 12.85 28.33
N THR A 68 1.34 13.54 28.29
CA THR A 68 2.73 13.07 28.18
C THR A 68 3.23 12.05 29.21
N SER A 69 2.40 11.57 30.14
CA SER A 69 2.82 10.76 31.28
C SER A 69 2.32 9.31 31.29
N LYS A 70 1.60 8.82 30.26
CA LYS A 70 0.89 7.53 30.39
C LYS A 70 0.97 6.51 29.23
N ASN A 71 1.44 6.83 28.02
CA ASN A 71 1.45 5.84 26.92
C ASN A 71 2.37 6.23 25.76
N GLU A 72 3.05 5.27 25.13
CA GLU A 72 3.85 5.46 23.89
C GLU A 72 2.97 5.84 22.68
N ASP A 73 1.68 5.49 22.71
CA ASP A 73 0.72 5.72 21.63
C ASP A 73 0.35 7.21 21.39
N TYR A 74 0.81 8.12 22.26
CA TYR A 74 0.46 9.55 22.16
C TYR A 74 1.01 10.21 20.88
N ILE A 75 2.16 9.76 20.36
CA ILE A 75 2.79 10.34 19.15
C ILE A 75 1.87 10.13 17.95
N SER A 76 1.46 8.88 17.72
CA SER A 76 0.58 8.50 16.60
C SER A 76 -0.76 9.23 16.68
N LYS A 77 -1.41 9.23 17.85
CA LYS A 77 -2.68 9.93 18.08
C LYS A 77 -2.59 11.44 17.89
N SER A 78 -1.53 12.06 18.40
CA SER A 78 -1.30 13.51 18.25
C SER A 78 -1.08 13.88 16.78
N ILE A 79 -0.23 13.13 16.07
CA ILE A 79 0.04 13.36 14.65
C ILE A 79 -1.22 13.18 13.81
N GLU A 80 -2.01 12.14 14.06
CA GLU A 80 -3.27 11.90 13.34
C GLU A 80 -4.25 13.05 13.57
N ALA A 81 -4.43 13.50 14.82
CA ALA A 81 -5.33 14.61 15.15
C ALA A 81 -4.90 15.93 14.49
N TYR A 82 -3.60 16.27 14.51
CA TYR A 82 -3.12 17.47 13.81
C TYR A 82 -3.17 17.32 12.28
N THR A 83 -2.96 16.12 11.75
CA THR A 83 -3.14 15.87 10.31
C THR A 83 -4.60 16.07 9.89
N LYS A 84 -5.57 15.61 10.69
CA LYS A 84 -6.99 15.94 10.48
C LYS A 84 -7.19 17.46 10.56
N SER A 85 -6.64 18.14 11.57
CA SER A 85 -6.71 19.61 11.66
C SER A 85 -6.24 20.31 10.38
N ILE A 86 -5.16 19.84 9.77
CA ILE A 86 -4.61 20.34 8.50
C ILE A 86 -5.56 20.03 7.33
N VAL A 87 -6.08 18.80 7.24
CA VAL A 87 -7.02 18.39 6.18
C VAL A 87 -8.29 19.24 6.19
N PHE A 88 -8.83 19.54 7.37
CA PHE A 88 -10.05 20.35 7.52
C PHE A 88 -9.80 21.86 7.39
N ALA A 89 -8.58 22.36 7.55
CA ALA A 89 -8.30 23.80 7.47
C ALA A 89 -8.50 24.34 6.04
N PRO A 90 -9.17 25.50 5.85
CA PRO A 90 -9.20 26.18 4.56
C PRO A 90 -7.79 26.56 4.08
N VAL A 91 -7.59 26.53 2.76
CA VAL A 91 -6.29 26.87 2.15
C VAL A 91 -5.94 28.32 2.47
N GLY A 92 -4.73 28.55 2.96
CA GLY A 92 -4.23 29.88 3.33
C GLY A 92 -4.81 30.46 4.62
N SER A 93 -5.58 29.68 5.41
CA SER A 93 -6.11 30.17 6.68
C SER A 93 -5.07 30.15 7.80
N GLU A 94 -5.27 31.00 8.82
CA GLU A 94 -4.42 30.99 10.01
C GLU A 94 -4.45 29.61 10.69
N GLU A 95 -5.60 28.94 10.73
CA GLU A 95 -5.74 27.60 11.31
C GLU A 95 -4.84 26.56 10.64
N LEU A 96 -4.65 26.64 9.32
CA LEU A 96 -3.74 25.77 8.59
C LEU A 96 -2.30 25.96 9.11
N SER A 97 -1.87 27.22 9.22
CA SER A 97 -0.53 27.55 9.74
C SER A 97 -0.33 27.10 11.19
N LEU A 98 -1.35 27.28 12.04
CA LEU A 98 -1.33 26.85 13.44
C LEU A 98 -1.25 25.33 13.54
N ALA A 99 -2.00 24.61 12.71
CA ALA A 99 -2.02 23.15 12.71
C ALA A 99 -0.67 22.55 12.30
N TYR A 100 -0.01 23.08 11.27
CA TYR A 100 1.36 22.70 10.90
C TYR A 100 2.37 23.01 12.03
N ALA A 101 2.28 24.19 12.63
CA ALA A 101 3.14 24.56 13.75
C ALA A 101 2.93 23.68 15.01
N ASN A 102 1.71 23.19 15.23
CA ASN A 102 1.42 22.25 16.29
C ASN A 102 1.94 20.84 15.96
N ARG A 103 1.74 20.34 14.74
CA ARG A 103 2.26 19.01 14.32
C ARG A 103 3.78 18.95 14.36
N SER A 104 4.49 20.00 13.94
CA SER A 104 5.96 20.08 14.07
C SER A 104 6.45 20.00 15.52
N ALA A 105 5.63 20.36 16.52
CA ALA A 105 6.01 20.17 17.94
C ALA A 105 6.08 18.70 18.32
N VAL A 106 5.13 17.90 17.83
CA VAL A 106 5.10 16.45 18.03
C VAL A 106 6.24 15.78 17.29
N LEU A 107 6.45 16.16 16.02
CA LEU A 107 7.52 15.64 15.18
C LEU A 107 8.90 15.87 15.80
N PHE A 108 9.13 17.06 16.39
CA PHE A 108 10.36 17.35 17.13
C PHE A 108 10.56 16.42 18.33
N ARG A 109 9.53 16.21 19.16
CA ARG A 109 9.60 15.26 20.29
C ARG A 109 9.79 13.82 19.84
N ALA A 110 9.22 13.45 18.70
CA ALA A 110 9.39 12.16 18.06
C ALA A 110 10.77 11.98 17.38
N ARG A 111 11.63 13.01 17.43
CA ARG A 111 12.97 13.06 16.79
C ARG A 111 12.93 12.90 15.27
N LEU A 112 11.77 13.18 14.66
CA LEU A 112 11.55 13.25 13.21
C LEU A 112 11.91 14.67 12.73
N TYR A 113 13.18 15.02 12.80
CA TYR A 113 13.63 16.41 12.62
C TYR A 113 13.45 16.94 11.20
N GLU A 114 13.55 16.09 10.17
CA GLU A 114 13.31 16.49 8.77
C GLU A 114 11.83 16.80 8.52
N ASP A 115 10.93 15.90 8.93
CA ASP A 115 9.48 16.12 8.88
C ASP A 115 9.05 17.37 9.67
N CYS A 116 9.69 17.60 10.83
CA CYS A 116 9.49 18.81 11.63
C CYS A 116 9.83 20.09 10.85
N LEU A 117 10.95 20.10 10.12
CA LEU A 117 11.37 21.23 9.29
C LEU A 117 10.38 21.51 8.15
N LEU A 118 9.84 20.47 7.51
CA LEU A 118 8.82 20.62 6.47
C LEU A 118 7.57 21.34 6.99
N ASP A 119 7.07 20.93 8.17
CA ASP A 119 5.90 21.56 8.77
C ASP A 119 6.17 22.98 9.29
N ILE A 120 7.40 23.26 9.76
CA ILE A 120 7.82 24.63 10.10
C ILE A 120 7.74 25.52 8.85
N GLU A 121 8.30 25.06 7.73
CA GLU A 121 8.27 25.80 6.46
C GLU A 121 6.83 26.04 5.98
N ARG A 122 5.99 25.01 6.01
CA ARG A 122 4.56 25.13 5.62
C ARG A 122 3.80 26.09 6.50
N ALA A 123 4.00 26.04 7.82
CA ALA A 123 3.38 26.99 8.74
C ALA A 123 3.77 28.43 8.35
N LEU A 124 5.06 28.71 8.16
CA LEU A 124 5.55 30.04 7.78
C LEU A 124 4.98 30.51 6.43
N LYS A 125 4.85 29.62 5.44
CA LYS A 125 4.26 29.93 4.13
C LYS A 125 2.75 30.20 4.20
N SER A 126 2.03 29.61 5.15
CA SER A 126 0.58 29.77 5.31
C SER A 126 0.16 30.94 6.22
N GLY A 127 1.04 31.92 6.45
CA GLY A 127 0.68 33.13 7.22
C GLY A 127 0.72 32.94 8.75
N TYR A 128 1.66 32.15 9.27
CA TYR A 128 1.80 31.93 10.72
C TYR A 128 1.91 33.26 11.50
N PRO A 129 1.17 33.43 12.62
CA PRO A 129 1.16 34.68 13.37
C PRO A 129 2.55 35.12 13.84
N ASP A 130 2.87 36.40 13.63
CA ASP A 130 4.19 36.98 13.92
C ASP A 130 4.60 36.79 15.38
N GLU A 131 3.65 36.92 16.30
CA GLU A 131 3.86 36.75 17.73
C GLU A 131 4.21 35.31 18.16
N LEU A 132 4.08 34.33 17.25
CA LEU A 132 4.39 32.93 17.50
C LEU A 132 5.67 32.47 16.78
N LYS A 133 6.16 33.23 15.78
CA LYS A 133 7.28 32.84 14.90
C LYS A 133 8.56 32.51 15.67
N THR A 134 8.87 33.23 16.75
CA THR A 134 10.05 32.99 17.58
C THR A 134 10.17 31.54 18.04
N LYS A 135 9.08 30.93 18.50
CA LYS A 135 9.09 29.53 18.97
C LYS A 135 9.38 28.55 17.83
N LEU A 136 8.92 28.87 16.64
CA LEU A 136 9.06 28.03 15.46
C LEU A 136 10.51 28.05 14.96
N PHE A 137 11.14 29.22 14.91
CA PHE A 137 12.55 29.37 14.54
C PHE A 137 13.51 28.77 15.57
N LEU A 138 13.21 28.84 16.87
CA LEU A 138 13.98 28.11 17.89
C LEU A 138 13.91 26.59 17.68
N ARG A 139 12.72 26.05 17.37
CA ARG A 139 12.59 24.63 17.02
C ARG A 139 13.38 24.30 15.76
N GLN A 140 13.35 25.18 14.76
CA GLN A 140 14.07 25.03 13.50
C GLN A 140 15.57 24.92 13.71
N SER A 141 16.16 25.82 14.51
CA SER A 141 17.60 25.78 14.80
C SER A 141 18.00 24.49 15.50
N LEU A 142 17.18 24.01 16.44
CA LEU A 142 17.42 22.75 17.14
C LEU A 142 17.32 21.53 16.22
N CYS A 143 16.39 21.51 15.27
CA CYS A 143 16.35 20.49 14.23
C CYS A 143 17.66 20.49 13.41
N PHE A 144 18.13 21.66 12.97
CA PHE A 144 19.39 21.77 12.21
C PHE A 144 20.59 21.28 13.02
N LYS A 145 20.63 21.60 14.32
CA LYS A 145 21.65 21.12 15.25
C LYS A 145 21.64 19.59 15.38
N ALA A 146 20.47 18.99 15.61
CA ALA A 146 20.33 17.54 15.72
C ALA A 146 20.74 16.81 14.43
N LEU A 147 20.39 17.39 13.28
CA LEU A 147 20.75 16.88 11.95
C LEU A 147 22.21 17.19 11.55
N LYS A 148 23.00 17.82 12.43
CA LYS A 148 24.39 18.22 12.19
C LYS A 148 24.56 19.02 10.87
N LYS A 149 23.59 19.88 10.54
CA LYS A 149 23.72 20.83 9.43
C LYS A 149 24.79 21.88 9.77
N SER A 150 25.28 22.61 8.78
CA SER A 150 26.33 23.61 8.98
C SER A 150 25.94 24.67 10.02
N SER A 151 26.92 25.14 10.80
CA SER A 151 26.73 26.17 11.84
C SER A 151 26.04 27.43 11.33
N ASP A 152 26.25 27.79 10.06
CA ASP A 152 25.64 28.96 9.43
C ASP A 152 24.12 28.83 9.28
N ILE A 153 23.63 27.61 9.00
CA ILE A 153 22.21 27.32 8.85
C ILE A 153 21.53 27.35 10.23
N GLU A 154 22.15 26.74 11.25
CA GLU A 154 21.69 26.82 12.64
C GLU A 154 21.64 28.28 13.12
N SER A 155 22.72 29.04 12.88
CA SER A 155 22.85 30.44 13.30
C SER A 155 21.84 31.35 12.60
N SER A 156 21.55 31.10 11.31
CA SER A 156 20.52 31.84 10.56
C SER A 156 19.11 31.62 11.14
N ALA A 157 18.78 30.39 11.55
CA ALA A 157 17.52 30.11 12.21
C ALA A 157 17.43 30.79 13.58
N LEU A 158 18.52 30.80 14.36
CA LEU A 158 18.58 31.54 15.64
C LEU A 158 18.43 33.05 15.43
N ALA A 159 19.12 33.64 14.44
CA ALA A 159 18.99 35.05 14.10
C ALA A 159 17.54 35.41 13.71
N SER A 160 16.87 34.51 12.99
CA SER A 160 15.44 34.66 12.68
C SER A 160 14.58 34.62 13.94
N ALA A 161 14.87 33.73 14.91
CA ALA A 161 14.18 33.73 16.20
C ALA A 161 14.36 35.05 16.96
N THR A 162 15.58 35.58 17.02
CA THR A 162 15.89 36.88 17.66
C THR A 162 15.16 38.03 16.98
N LYS A 163 15.06 38.02 15.65
CA LYS A 163 14.34 39.05 14.88
C LYS A 163 12.86 39.14 15.27
N TRP A 164 12.21 38.00 15.50
CA TRP A 164 10.76 37.94 15.80
C TRP A 164 10.45 38.04 17.30
N LEU A 165 11.46 38.00 18.16
CA LEU A 165 11.30 38.10 19.61
C LEU A 165 10.45 39.30 20.06
N PRO A 166 10.63 40.52 19.53
CA PRO A 166 9.83 41.68 19.96
C PRO A 166 8.31 41.53 19.76
N ASN A 167 7.86 40.66 18.85
CA ASN A 167 6.45 40.50 18.49
C ASN A 167 5.67 39.62 19.47
N LEU A 168 6.32 38.99 20.44
CA LEU A 168 5.72 37.94 21.25
C LEU A 168 4.60 38.50 22.17
N LYS A 169 3.38 37.94 22.09
CA LYS A 169 2.15 38.42 22.78
C LYS A 169 2.25 38.57 24.31
N LYS A 170 3.26 37.96 24.92
CA LYS A 170 3.62 38.15 26.33
C LYS A 170 5.00 38.81 26.32
N ASN A 171 5.22 39.83 27.14
CA ASN A 171 6.55 40.36 27.46
C ASN A 171 7.39 39.30 28.18
N ILE A 172 7.71 38.21 27.48
CA ILE A 172 8.58 37.13 27.94
C ILE A 172 9.98 37.73 27.95
N SER A 173 10.63 37.71 29.12
CA SER A 173 12.00 38.16 29.22
C SER A 173 12.92 37.27 28.37
N ASN A 174 14.06 37.82 27.94
CA ASN A 174 15.09 37.02 27.27
C ASN A 174 15.47 35.77 28.08
N HIS A 175 15.39 35.87 29.42
CA HIS A 175 15.62 34.77 30.35
C HIS A 175 14.61 33.62 30.19
N GLU A 176 13.31 33.89 30.21
CA GLU A 176 12.28 32.86 30.04
C GLU A 176 12.34 32.17 28.67
N MET A 177 12.77 32.88 27.62
CA MET A 177 13.02 32.27 26.31
C MET A 177 14.25 31.35 26.37
N PHE A 178 15.34 31.83 26.96
CA PHE A 178 16.56 31.05 27.12
C PHE A 178 16.31 29.77 27.91
N GLU A 179 15.49 29.81 28.96
CA GLU A 179 15.04 28.62 29.69
C GLU A 179 14.28 27.64 28.81
N LYS A 180 13.34 28.12 27.97
CA LYS A 180 12.62 27.25 27.02
C LYS A 180 13.53 26.63 25.98
N TYR A 181 14.45 27.42 25.42
CA TYR A 181 15.44 26.92 24.48
C TYR A 181 16.32 25.86 25.13
N THR A 182 16.81 26.12 26.35
CA THR A 182 17.62 25.18 27.13
C THR A 182 16.86 23.90 27.43
N LYS A 183 15.57 23.99 27.78
CA LYS A 183 14.72 22.81 27.96
C LYS A 183 14.61 21.99 26.68
N MET A 184 14.32 22.62 25.54
CA MET A 184 14.23 21.93 24.26
C MET A 184 15.59 21.34 23.81
N MET A 185 16.68 22.04 24.09
CA MET A 185 18.06 21.55 23.91
C MET A 185 18.32 20.29 24.72
N ASN A 186 17.81 20.21 25.96
CA ASN A 186 17.95 19.03 26.80
C ASN A 186 17.08 17.85 26.33
N GLU A 187 15.99 18.13 25.61
CA GLU A 187 15.14 17.12 24.95
C GLU A 187 15.73 16.62 23.61
N LEU A 188 16.84 17.21 23.15
CA LEU A 188 17.47 16.87 21.88
C LEU A 188 18.04 15.45 21.93
N GLY A 189 17.54 14.58 21.06
CA GLY A 189 18.04 13.21 20.90
C GLY A 189 18.78 13.04 19.58
N LYS A 190 19.36 11.85 19.39
CA LYS A 190 19.78 11.44 18.05
C LYS A 190 18.56 11.49 17.12
N PRO A 191 18.70 11.99 15.88
CA PRO A 191 17.65 11.85 14.89
C PRO A 191 17.17 10.41 14.86
N ARG A 192 15.86 10.21 14.74
CA ARG A 192 15.34 8.90 14.37
C ARG A 192 15.78 8.69 12.92
N ASN A 193 17.00 8.17 12.75
CA ASN A 193 17.54 7.83 11.45
C ASN A 193 16.66 6.73 10.88
N ILE A 194 16.18 6.97 9.67
CA ILE A 194 15.43 5.97 8.94
C ILE A 194 16.40 5.53 7.85
N THR A 195 17.23 4.51 8.15
CA THR A 195 18.31 4.04 7.29
C THR A 195 17.72 3.47 5.99
N THR A 196 17.75 4.24 4.91
CA THR A 196 17.06 3.87 3.66
C THR A 196 17.73 2.67 2.99
N PHE A 197 17.04 1.54 2.95
CA PHE A 197 17.46 0.36 2.21
C PHE A 197 16.87 0.37 0.80
N SER A 198 17.66 0.74 -0.21
CA SER A 198 17.21 0.61 -1.60
C SER A 198 17.38 -0.83 -2.10
N PRO A 199 16.33 -1.47 -2.65
CA PRO A 199 16.50 -2.75 -3.31
C PRO A 199 17.28 -2.56 -4.61
N GLU A 200 18.21 -3.46 -4.90
CA GLU A 200 19.09 -3.36 -6.07
C GLU A 200 19.22 -4.69 -6.80
N ILE A 201 19.19 -4.63 -8.14
CA ILE A 201 19.58 -5.75 -8.99
C ILE A 201 21.08 -5.63 -9.24
N LYS A 202 21.88 -6.49 -8.60
CA LYS A 202 23.36 -6.43 -8.60
C LYS A 202 24.01 -6.68 -9.97
N ASN A 203 23.30 -7.37 -10.88
CA ASN A 203 23.80 -7.72 -12.22
C ASN A 203 23.08 -6.88 -13.28
N ASN A 204 22.75 -7.46 -14.44
CA ASN A 204 22.02 -6.73 -15.46
C ASN A 204 20.51 -6.92 -15.32
N PHE A 205 19.77 -5.99 -15.92
CA PHE A 205 18.35 -6.16 -16.15
C PHE A 205 18.08 -7.09 -17.34
N SER A 206 16.96 -7.81 -17.28
CA SER A 206 16.45 -8.61 -18.39
C SER A 206 16.09 -7.70 -19.57
N LYS A 207 16.36 -8.18 -20.79
CA LYS A 207 15.89 -7.55 -22.04
C LYS A 207 14.45 -7.92 -22.36
N ASP A 208 13.96 -8.99 -21.77
CA ASP A 208 12.66 -9.58 -22.10
C ASP A 208 11.55 -9.05 -21.18
N ILE A 209 11.87 -8.62 -19.95
CA ILE A 209 10.89 -8.13 -18.97
C ILE A 209 11.42 -6.88 -18.27
N THR A 210 10.72 -5.75 -18.39
CA THR A 210 11.09 -4.48 -17.74
C THR A 210 11.13 -4.64 -16.22
N GLY A 211 12.20 -4.16 -15.59
CA GLY A 211 12.38 -4.23 -14.12
C GLY A 211 12.81 -5.61 -13.60
N ALA A 212 12.90 -6.64 -14.44
CA ALA A 212 13.39 -7.95 -14.04
C ALA A 212 14.92 -8.06 -14.12
N SER A 213 15.49 -8.98 -13.34
CA SER A 213 16.89 -9.38 -13.39
C SER A 213 17.18 -10.27 -14.60
N ASP A 214 18.40 -10.20 -15.15
CA ASP A 214 18.90 -11.14 -16.16
C ASP A 214 19.03 -12.59 -15.65
N ALA A 215 18.83 -12.79 -14.35
CA ALA A 215 18.81 -14.09 -13.68
C ALA A 215 17.57 -14.93 -13.97
N ILE A 216 16.50 -14.33 -14.53
CA ILE A 216 15.27 -15.03 -14.87
C ILE A 216 15.08 -15.12 -16.39
N ASP A 217 14.35 -16.14 -16.82
CA ASP A 217 14.08 -16.44 -18.23
C ASP A 217 12.57 -16.69 -18.42
N LEU A 218 11.98 -16.06 -19.44
CA LEU A 218 10.57 -16.20 -19.78
C LEU A 218 10.37 -17.43 -20.66
N LYS A 219 9.56 -18.38 -20.20
CA LYS A 219 9.21 -19.61 -20.91
C LYS A 219 7.75 -19.63 -21.30
N LYS A 220 7.46 -20.16 -22.49
CA LYS A 220 6.11 -20.45 -22.99
C LYS A 220 5.95 -21.96 -23.11
N THR A 221 4.92 -22.52 -22.48
CA THR A 221 4.59 -23.96 -22.61
C THR A 221 3.10 -24.13 -22.87
N SER A 222 2.71 -25.19 -23.59
CA SER A 222 1.31 -25.51 -23.89
C SER A 222 0.44 -25.63 -22.63
N ASN A 223 1.01 -26.15 -21.53
CA ASN A 223 0.27 -26.48 -20.32
C ASN A 223 0.29 -25.37 -19.24
N ASN A 224 1.24 -24.43 -19.29
CA ASN A 224 1.37 -23.38 -18.26
C ASN A 224 1.37 -21.95 -18.81
N GLY A 225 1.14 -21.75 -20.12
CA GLY A 225 1.26 -20.44 -20.74
C GLY A 225 2.66 -19.83 -20.55
N GLN A 226 2.70 -18.50 -20.40
CA GLN A 226 3.90 -17.73 -20.04
C GLN A 226 4.23 -17.88 -18.56
N HIS A 227 5.46 -18.27 -18.24
CA HIS A 227 5.96 -18.39 -16.88
C HIS A 227 7.47 -18.15 -16.81
N ILE A 228 7.98 -17.79 -15.63
CA ILE A 228 9.42 -17.53 -15.44
C ILE A 228 10.15 -18.67 -14.70
N VAL A 229 11.39 -18.90 -15.10
CA VAL A 229 12.33 -19.86 -14.50
C VAL A 229 13.67 -19.17 -14.23
N ALA A 230 14.49 -19.75 -13.35
CA ALA A 230 15.84 -19.28 -13.10
C ALA A 230 16.75 -19.59 -14.31
N LYS A 231 17.39 -18.57 -14.89
CA LYS A 231 18.36 -18.69 -15.99
C LYS A 231 19.74 -19.17 -15.52
N ARG A 232 20.06 -18.87 -14.26
CA ARG A 232 21.27 -19.30 -13.53
C ARG A 232 20.90 -19.63 -12.09
N MET A 233 21.88 -20.00 -11.27
CA MET A 233 21.72 -20.06 -9.82
C MET A 233 21.39 -18.65 -9.29
N ILE A 234 20.32 -18.55 -8.50
CA ILE A 234 19.92 -17.33 -7.78
C ILE A 234 20.16 -17.58 -6.29
N LYS A 235 20.90 -16.69 -5.63
CA LYS A 235 21.21 -16.82 -4.20
C LYS A 235 20.06 -16.32 -3.32
N SER A 236 20.02 -16.71 -2.06
CA SER A 236 19.06 -16.12 -1.11
C SER A 236 19.27 -14.60 -1.02
N GLY A 237 18.18 -13.86 -0.81
CA GLY A 237 18.17 -12.41 -0.73
C GLY A 237 18.43 -11.68 -2.05
N GLU A 238 18.72 -12.38 -3.15
CA GLU A 238 18.95 -11.74 -4.45
C GLU A 238 17.63 -11.23 -5.05
N PHE A 239 17.60 -9.95 -5.43
CA PHE A 239 16.44 -9.35 -6.11
C PHE A 239 16.33 -9.81 -7.55
N ILE A 240 15.13 -10.25 -7.93
CA ILE A 240 14.81 -10.75 -9.27
C ILE A 240 13.88 -9.82 -10.06
N TYR A 241 13.20 -8.91 -9.39
CA TYR A 241 12.30 -7.93 -10.01
C TYR A 241 12.12 -6.72 -9.10
N ILE A 242 12.26 -5.52 -9.67
CA ILE A 242 12.01 -4.24 -9.01
C ILE A 242 11.27 -3.34 -9.98
N SER A 243 10.10 -2.84 -9.58
CA SER A 243 9.32 -1.89 -10.38
C SER A 243 8.31 -1.17 -9.51
N GLU A 244 7.84 -0.01 -9.95
CA GLU A 244 6.59 0.55 -9.45
C GLU A 244 5.45 -0.47 -9.66
N PRO A 245 4.53 -0.64 -8.69
CA PRO A 245 3.33 -1.42 -8.94
C PRO A 245 2.44 -0.70 -9.96
N PHE A 246 1.68 -1.46 -10.76
CA PHE A 246 0.74 -0.88 -11.73
C PHE A 246 -0.23 0.11 -11.05
N ALA A 247 -0.77 -0.29 -9.90
CA ALA A 247 -1.50 0.57 -8.99
C ALA A 247 -1.52 -0.01 -7.58
N ALA A 248 -1.61 0.88 -6.58
CA ALA A 248 -1.80 0.54 -5.18
C ALA A 248 -2.79 1.51 -4.53
N THR A 249 -3.53 1.03 -3.53
CA THR A 249 -4.42 1.84 -2.68
C THR A 249 -4.32 1.37 -1.24
N VAL A 250 -4.15 2.33 -0.32
CA VAL A 250 -4.09 2.05 1.13
C VAL A 250 -5.44 1.63 1.69
N ILE A 251 -5.44 0.85 2.77
CA ILE A 251 -6.68 0.53 3.49
C ILE A 251 -7.30 1.82 4.06
N ASN A 252 -8.62 1.78 4.31
CA ASN A 252 -9.36 2.98 4.71
C ASN A 252 -8.86 3.55 6.03
N GLU A 253 -8.34 2.73 6.93
CA GLU A 253 -7.84 3.14 8.24
C GLU A 253 -6.57 4.00 8.15
N LEU A 254 -5.88 4.00 7.00
CA LEU A 254 -4.57 4.61 6.82
C LEU A 254 -4.57 5.84 5.91
N HIS A 255 -5.72 6.32 5.44
CA HIS A 255 -5.77 7.46 4.50
C HIS A 255 -5.29 8.80 5.09
N PHE A 256 -5.07 8.88 6.42
CA PHE A 256 -4.45 10.02 7.11
C PHE A 256 -3.07 9.74 7.71
N THR A 257 -2.51 8.57 7.46
CA THR A 257 -1.13 8.20 7.88
C THR A 257 -0.24 7.86 6.71
N ASN A 258 -0.83 7.56 5.54
CA ASN A 258 -0.12 7.15 4.35
C ASN A 258 -0.50 8.01 3.16
N CYS A 259 0.47 8.20 2.25
CA CYS A 259 0.27 8.91 1.00
C CYS A 259 -0.75 8.17 0.12
N TRP A 260 -1.79 8.85 -0.34
CA TRP A 260 -2.81 8.28 -1.22
C TRP A 260 -2.29 7.92 -2.63
N HIS A 261 -1.14 8.47 -3.01
CA HIS A 261 -0.49 8.19 -4.28
C HIS A 261 0.41 6.96 -4.22
N CYS A 262 1.49 7.03 -3.43
CA CYS A 262 2.54 6.01 -3.36
C CYS A 262 2.41 5.04 -2.18
N SER A 263 1.37 5.16 -1.35
CA SER A 263 1.10 4.32 -0.17
C SER A 263 2.13 4.42 0.97
N ARG A 264 3.22 5.19 0.79
CA ARG A 264 4.24 5.41 1.82
C ARG A 264 3.65 6.12 3.04
N GLN A 265 3.96 5.61 4.23
CA GLN A 265 3.62 6.29 5.49
C GLN A 265 4.31 7.67 5.56
N THR A 266 3.57 8.68 6.00
CA THR A 266 4.04 10.06 6.08
C THR A 266 3.57 10.72 7.37
N TRP A 267 4.50 11.21 8.18
CA TRP A 267 4.19 11.90 9.43
C TRP A 267 3.93 13.40 9.21
N ALA A 268 4.52 13.97 8.15
CA ALA A 268 4.29 15.33 7.70
C ALA A 268 3.50 15.38 6.39
N GLY A 269 2.42 14.60 6.26
CA GLY A 269 1.60 14.59 5.05
C GLY A 269 0.87 15.91 4.78
N ILE A 270 0.69 16.25 3.51
CA ILE A 270 -0.07 17.42 3.03
C ILE A 270 -1.46 16.99 2.52
N PRO A 271 -2.51 17.80 2.71
CA PRO A 271 -3.86 17.42 2.31
C PRO A 271 -4.09 17.64 0.82
N CYS A 272 -5.20 17.13 0.28
CA CYS A 272 -5.78 17.72 -0.93
C CYS A 272 -6.34 19.11 -0.64
N ASP A 273 -6.22 20.03 -1.60
CA ASP A 273 -6.79 21.38 -1.48
C ASP A 273 -8.31 21.39 -1.62
N ASN A 274 -8.89 20.38 -2.26
CA ASN A 274 -10.29 20.34 -2.65
C ASN A 274 -11.16 19.41 -1.78
N CYS A 275 -10.62 18.25 -1.36
CA CYS A 275 -11.36 17.27 -0.55
C CYS A 275 -10.81 17.14 0.88
N LEU A 276 -11.57 16.41 1.70
CA LEU A 276 -11.28 16.14 3.11
C LEU A 276 -10.83 14.70 3.37
N SER A 277 -10.46 13.97 2.31
CA SER A 277 -10.44 12.51 2.34
C SER A 277 -9.06 11.89 2.50
N ILE A 278 -8.01 12.61 2.10
CA ILE A 278 -6.70 11.99 1.85
C ILE A 278 -5.55 12.96 2.10
N ILE A 279 -4.34 12.40 2.24
CA ILE A 279 -3.08 13.13 2.30
C ILE A 279 -2.04 12.57 1.30
N TYR A 280 -0.98 13.34 1.08
CA TYR A 280 0.17 13.00 0.26
C TYR A 280 1.47 13.22 1.04
N CYS A 281 2.53 12.48 0.72
CA CYS A 281 3.84 12.68 1.34
C CYS A 281 4.58 13.92 0.82
N SER A 282 4.25 14.40 -0.39
CA SER A 282 4.90 15.53 -1.04
C SER A 282 3.99 16.20 -2.07
N ASP A 283 4.33 17.44 -2.44
CA ASP A 283 3.66 18.18 -3.51
C ASP A 283 3.77 17.42 -4.86
N ILE A 284 4.88 16.71 -5.08
CA ILE A 284 5.08 15.85 -6.26
C ILE A 284 4.02 14.74 -6.29
N CYS A 285 3.79 14.03 -5.18
CA CYS A 285 2.77 12.99 -5.11
C CYS A 285 1.35 13.55 -5.24
N GLN A 286 1.08 14.73 -4.66
CA GLN A 286 -0.20 15.43 -4.82
C GLN A 286 -0.47 15.76 -6.29
N GLN A 287 0.52 16.34 -6.99
CA GLN A 287 0.41 16.72 -8.40
C GLN A 287 0.28 15.48 -9.31
N LYS A 288 1.16 14.49 -9.15
CA LYS A 288 1.07 13.22 -9.91
C LYS A 288 -0.29 12.55 -9.73
N ALA A 289 -0.83 12.53 -8.50
CA ALA A 289 -2.17 12.00 -8.26
C ALA A 289 -3.24 12.83 -8.97
N TRP A 290 -3.20 14.15 -8.87
CA TRP A 290 -4.15 15.05 -9.52
C TRP A 290 -4.22 14.83 -11.03
N ASP A 291 -3.05 14.80 -11.68
CA ASP A 291 -2.94 14.66 -13.14
C ASP A 291 -3.37 13.27 -13.62
N SER A 292 -3.16 12.24 -12.80
CA SER A 292 -3.42 10.85 -13.21
C SER A 292 -4.82 10.34 -12.89
N TYR A 293 -5.41 10.69 -11.75
CA TYR A 293 -6.75 10.17 -11.37
C TYR A 293 -7.53 11.04 -10.37
N HIS A 294 -6.84 11.79 -9.50
CA HIS A 294 -7.47 12.44 -8.37
C HIS A 294 -8.32 13.66 -8.78
N ASN A 295 -8.10 14.25 -9.95
CA ASN A 295 -8.98 15.29 -10.49
C ASN A 295 -10.47 14.86 -10.57
N LEU A 296 -10.72 13.60 -10.95
CA LEU A 296 -12.06 13.00 -10.98
C LEU A 296 -12.40 12.29 -9.67
N GLU A 297 -11.43 11.59 -9.08
CA GLU A 297 -11.60 10.86 -7.82
C GLU A 297 -12.03 11.81 -6.68
N CYS A 298 -11.45 13.00 -6.63
CA CYS A 298 -11.70 14.02 -5.61
C CYS A 298 -13.20 14.31 -5.45
N LEU A 299 -13.98 14.27 -6.53
CA LEU A 299 -15.42 14.57 -6.53
C LEU A 299 -16.28 13.46 -5.92
N VAL A 300 -15.75 12.24 -5.81
CA VAL A 300 -16.51 11.04 -5.42
C VAL A 300 -15.94 10.35 -4.19
N LEU A 301 -14.64 10.48 -3.92
CA LEU A 301 -13.89 9.72 -2.93
C LEU A 301 -14.48 9.84 -1.52
N GLY A 302 -14.87 11.04 -1.11
CA GLY A 302 -15.46 11.26 0.21
C GLY A 302 -16.78 10.51 0.45
N GLN A 303 -17.53 10.18 -0.60
CA GLN A 303 -18.72 9.31 -0.48
C GLN A 303 -18.34 7.83 -0.51
N LEU A 304 -17.36 7.46 -1.35
CA LEU A 304 -16.88 6.08 -1.46
C LEU A 304 -16.27 5.60 -0.13
N LEU A 305 -15.41 6.40 0.51
CA LEU A 305 -14.74 6.03 1.78
C LEU A 305 -15.67 5.95 3.00
N LYS A 306 -16.86 6.56 2.93
CA LYS A 306 -17.86 6.54 4.01
C LYS A 306 -18.80 5.34 3.95
N SER A 307 -18.71 4.51 2.91
CA SER A 307 -19.56 3.33 2.75
C SER A 307 -18.87 2.11 3.32
N ASP A 308 -19.58 1.40 4.22
CA ASP A 308 -19.13 0.12 4.77
C ASP A 308 -19.04 -0.98 3.69
N GLU A 309 -19.68 -0.80 2.52
CA GLU A 309 -19.60 -1.73 1.40
C GLU A 309 -18.32 -1.57 0.57
N MET A 310 -17.60 -0.46 0.74
CA MET A 310 -16.44 -0.13 -0.07
C MET A 310 -15.18 -0.76 0.52
N ASN A 311 -14.68 -1.83 -0.10
CA ASN A 311 -13.41 -2.44 0.27
C ASN A 311 -12.23 -1.84 -0.53
N THR A 312 -11.01 -2.05 -0.01
CA THR A 312 -9.76 -1.53 -0.60
C THR A 312 -9.54 -1.95 -2.05
N GLN A 313 -9.93 -3.18 -2.43
CA GLN A 313 -9.83 -3.66 -3.81
C GLN A 313 -10.79 -2.91 -4.74
N THR A 314 -12.00 -2.59 -4.28
CA THR A 314 -12.97 -1.84 -5.08
C THR A 314 -12.48 -0.39 -5.29
N LEU A 315 -11.92 0.24 -4.25
CA LEU A 315 -11.27 1.55 -4.38
C LEU A 315 -10.10 1.50 -5.38
N LEU A 316 -9.29 0.45 -5.34
CA LEU A 316 -8.20 0.25 -6.30
C LEU A 316 -8.74 0.07 -7.73
N ALA A 317 -9.82 -0.68 -7.93
CA ALA A 317 -10.47 -0.84 -9.23
C ALA A 317 -10.97 0.50 -9.78
N VAL A 318 -11.60 1.34 -8.93
CA VAL A 318 -12.04 2.69 -9.29
C VAL A 318 -10.84 3.59 -9.63
N LYS A 319 -9.77 3.57 -8.83
CA LYS A 319 -8.54 4.32 -9.09
C LYS A 319 -7.92 3.95 -10.43
N ILE A 320 -7.83 2.66 -10.76
CA ILE A 320 -7.31 2.18 -12.05
C ILE A 320 -8.20 2.63 -13.21
N LEU A 321 -9.53 2.57 -13.05
CA LEU A 321 -10.47 3.06 -14.06
C LEU A 321 -10.24 4.55 -14.34
N LEU A 322 -10.09 5.37 -13.30
CA LEU A 322 -9.80 6.79 -13.45
C LEU A 322 -8.47 7.06 -14.15
N LYS A 323 -7.39 6.32 -13.79
CA LYS A 323 -6.11 6.39 -14.50
C LYS A 323 -6.27 6.04 -15.99
N ALA A 324 -7.02 5.00 -16.30
CA ALA A 324 -7.27 4.55 -17.67
C ALA A 324 -8.10 5.57 -18.47
N LEU A 325 -9.12 6.16 -17.86
CA LEU A 325 -9.94 7.20 -18.49
C LEU A 325 -9.11 8.43 -18.85
N ASN A 326 -8.25 8.89 -17.93
CA ASN A 326 -7.39 10.05 -18.15
C ASN A 326 -6.32 9.75 -19.22
N SER A 327 -5.75 8.54 -19.26
CA SER A 327 -4.68 8.21 -20.22
C SER A 327 -5.17 8.06 -21.67
N VAL A 328 -6.43 7.68 -21.88
CA VAL A 328 -6.99 7.45 -23.23
C VAL A 328 -7.98 8.54 -23.69
N GLY A 329 -8.25 9.54 -22.85
CA GLY A 329 -9.11 10.67 -23.19
C GLY A 329 -10.62 10.47 -22.95
N GLY A 330 -11.01 9.43 -22.20
CA GLY A 330 -12.37 9.27 -21.68
C GLY A 330 -13.04 7.93 -21.99
N LEU A 331 -14.32 7.84 -21.59
CA LEU A 331 -15.06 6.58 -21.47
C LEU A 331 -15.22 5.82 -22.79
N ILE A 332 -15.51 6.53 -23.89
CA ILE A 332 -15.77 5.90 -25.19
C ILE A 332 -14.48 5.37 -25.81
N GLU A 333 -13.40 6.15 -25.75
CA GLU A 333 -12.10 5.72 -26.28
C GLU A 333 -11.51 4.56 -25.46
N LEU A 334 -11.71 4.58 -24.14
CA LEU A 334 -11.35 3.44 -23.29
C LEU A 334 -12.08 2.16 -23.72
N LYS A 335 -13.41 2.25 -23.92
CA LYS A 335 -14.21 1.09 -24.35
C LYS A 335 -13.75 0.54 -25.70
N LYS A 336 -13.52 1.41 -26.69
CA LYS A 336 -12.99 1.00 -28.01
C LYS A 336 -11.63 0.30 -27.89
N LYS A 337 -10.72 0.85 -27.07
CA LYS A 337 -9.39 0.27 -26.86
C LYS A 337 -9.49 -1.13 -26.25
N ILE A 338 -10.38 -1.30 -25.27
CA ILE A 338 -10.64 -2.60 -24.64
C ILE A 338 -11.24 -3.59 -25.65
N ASP A 339 -12.22 -3.18 -26.44
CA ASP A 339 -12.84 -4.03 -27.46
C ASP A 339 -11.81 -4.50 -28.51
N ASN A 340 -10.89 -3.61 -28.90
CA ASN A 340 -9.77 -3.97 -29.78
C ASN A 340 -8.85 -5.00 -29.11
N ILE A 341 -8.48 -4.80 -27.84
CA ILE A 341 -7.65 -5.77 -27.09
C ILE A 341 -8.35 -7.13 -27.04
N ASP A 342 -9.62 -7.18 -26.68
CA ASP A 342 -10.40 -8.42 -26.57
C ASP A 342 -10.47 -9.18 -27.90
N SER A 343 -10.58 -8.47 -29.03
CA SER A 343 -10.57 -9.09 -30.37
C SER A 343 -9.25 -9.80 -30.71
N MET A 344 -8.16 -9.47 -30.00
CA MET A 344 -6.82 -10.02 -30.21
C MET A 344 -6.44 -11.14 -29.22
N ILE A 345 -7.30 -11.53 -28.27
CA ILE A 345 -6.96 -12.47 -27.18
C ILE A 345 -6.93 -13.95 -27.62
N ASN A 346 -7.14 -14.28 -28.90
CA ASN A 346 -7.29 -15.65 -29.39
C ASN A 346 -6.04 -16.56 -29.29
N ASP A 347 -4.85 -16.05 -28.97
CA ASP A 347 -3.58 -16.81 -29.05
C ASP A 347 -3.07 -17.40 -27.71
N GLY A 348 -3.85 -17.30 -26.63
CA GLY A 348 -3.44 -17.80 -25.30
C GLY A 348 -2.20 -17.09 -24.73
N MET A 349 -1.81 -15.95 -25.31
CA MET A 349 -0.75 -15.07 -24.79
C MET A 349 -1.36 -14.00 -23.89
N ILE A 350 -0.89 -13.97 -22.64
CA ILE A 350 -1.28 -12.93 -21.67
C ILE A 350 -0.56 -11.62 -22.04
N PHE A 351 0.66 -11.71 -22.57
CA PHE A 351 1.46 -10.54 -22.94
C PHE A 351 2.15 -10.73 -24.31
N THR A 352 2.22 -9.67 -25.13
CA THR A 352 2.42 -9.77 -26.61
C THR A 352 3.57 -8.96 -27.20
N THR A 353 4.36 -8.26 -26.38
CA THR A 353 5.45 -7.36 -26.84
C THR A 353 6.82 -8.04 -26.84
N ASP A 354 7.74 -7.60 -27.73
CA ASP A 354 9.13 -8.10 -27.81
C ASP A 354 9.90 -7.90 -26.49
N THR A 355 9.71 -6.73 -25.85
CA THR A 355 10.06 -6.49 -24.45
C THR A 355 8.78 -6.35 -23.64
N LEU A 356 8.62 -7.18 -22.61
CA LEU A 356 7.43 -7.24 -21.77
C LEU A 356 7.48 -6.18 -20.67
N ASP A 357 6.77 -5.08 -20.87
CA ASP A 357 6.37 -4.19 -19.78
C ASP A 357 5.01 -4.61 -19.23
N VAL A 358 5.03 -5.40 -18.16
CA VAL A 358 3.82 -5.94 -17.51
C VAL A 358 2.91 -4.85 -16.94
N ASN A 359 3.39 -3.62 -16.75
CA ASN A 359 2.68 -2.52 -16.11
C ASN A 359 1.99 -1.56 -17.09
N THR A 360 1.77 -1.97 -18.33
CA THR A 360 0.97 -1.19 -19.29
C THR A 360 -0.53 -1.41 -19.10
N ILE A 361 -1.33 -0.41 -19.48
CA ILE A 361 -2.80 -0.51 -19.46
C ILE A 361 -3.30 -1.65 -20.37
N ASP A 362 -2.61 -1.91 -21.48
CA ASP A 362 -2.94 -2.98 -22.42
C ASP A 362 -2.77 -4.35 -21.77
N ASN A 363 -1.67 -4.54 -21.05
CA ASN A 363 -1.40 -5.77 -20.31
C ASN A 363 -2.32 -5.93 -19.10
N PHE A 364 -2.72 -4.84 -18.43
CA PHE A 364 -3.77 -4.88 -17.40
C PHE A 364 -5.09 -5.46 -17.94
N HIS A 365 -5.51 -5.07 -19.14
CA HIS A 365 -6.76 -5.56 -19.73
C HIS A 365 -6.75 -7.03 -20.17
N ARG A 366 -5.55 -7.62 -20.27
CA ARG A 366 -5.32 -9.04 -20.59
C ARG A 366 -5.22 -9.93 -19.35
N LEU A 367 -5.20 -9.35 -18.15
CA LEU A 367 -5.19 -10.10 -16.91
C LEU A 367 -6.49 -10.90 -16.72
N ASP A 368 -6.40 -12.00 -15.98
CA ASP A 368 -7.58 -12.83 -15.68
C ASP A 368 -8.67 -12.00 -14.99
N TYR A 369 -9.89 -12.03 -15.54
CA TYR A 369 -11.10 -11.45 -14.93
C TYR A 369 -12.25 -12.47 -14.82
N ILE A 370 -12.03 -13.69 -15.28
CA ILE A 370 -12.99 -14.78 -15.20
C ILE A 370 -12.50 -15.76 -14.14
N LYS A 371 -13.14 -15.75 -12.97
CA LYS A 371 -12.99 -16.80 -11.96
C LYS A 371 -14.32 -17.55 -11.79
N PRO A 372 -14.28 -18.84 -11.44
CA PRO A 372 -15.39 -19.47 -10.73
C PRO A 372 -15.50 -18.81 -9.36
N THR A 373 -16.08 -17.61 -9.28
CA THR A 373 -16.63 -17.05 -8.04
C THR A 373 -18.13 -17.23 -8.06
N SER A 374 -18.73 -17.29 -6.87
CA SER A 374 -20.15 -17.55 -6.69
C SER A 374 -20.94 -16.49 -7.43
N THR A 375 -22.07 -16.91 -7.98
CA THR A 375 -23.06 -15.98 -8.54
C THR A 375 -23.41 -14.88 -7.54
N GLU A 376 -23.41 -15.17 -6.23
CA GLU A 376 -23.63 -14.17 -5.18
C GLU A 376 -22.57 -13.07 -5.21
N CYS A 377 -21.29 -13.41 -5.15
CA CYS A 377 -20.20 -12.42 -5.11
C CYS A 377 -20.17 -11.54 -6.37
N LYS A 378 -20.43 -12.13 -7.54
CA LYS A 378 -20.54 -11.40 -8.82
C LYS A 378 -21.74 -10.45 -8.81
N PHE A 379 -22.87 -10.90 -8.26
CA PHE A 379 -24.09 -10.10 -8.17
C PHE A 379 -23.93 -8.94 -7.18
N GLU A 380 -23.34 -9.17 -6.00
CA GLU A 380 -23.01 -8.12 -5.04
C GLU A 380 -22.07 -7.06 -5.65
N SER A 381 -21.07 -7.49 -6.41
CA SER A 381 -20.17 -6.59 -7.14
C SER A 381 -20.93 -5.73 -8.16
N ALA A 382 -21.95 -6.30 -8.83
CA ALA A 382 -22.77 -5.56 -9.77
C ALA A 382 -23.70 -4.54 -9.08
N LEU A 383 -24.27 -4.88 -7.91
CA LEU A 383 -25.03 -3.92 -7.09
C LEU A 383 -24.13 -2.77 -6.62
N LEU A 384 -22.91 -3.07 -6.19
CA LEU A 384 -21.93 -2.04 -5.82
C LEU A 384 -21.57 -1.16 -7.02
N ALA A 385 -21.40 -1.73 -8.21
CA ALA A 385 -21.18 -0.97 -9.43
C ALA A 385 -22.34 -0.01 -9.76
N VAL A 386 -23.60 -0.42 -9.54
CA VAL A 386 -24.79 0.45 -9.74
C VAL A 386 -24.71 1.69 -8.84
N TRP A 387 -24.31 1.49 -7.58
CA TRP A 387 -24.11 2.59 -6.63
C TRP A 387 -22.97 3.52 -7.05
N ILE A 388 -21.81 2.96 -7.45
CA ILE A 388 -20.65 3.73 -7.93
C ILE A 388 -21.03 4.56 -9.18
N VAL A 389 -21.68 3.95 -10.18
CA VAL A 389 -22.14 4.65 -11.39
C VAL A 389 -23.05 5.83 -11.04
N THR A 390 -23.89 5.68 -10.01
CA THR A 390 -24.79 6.75 -9.59
C THR A 390 -24.03 7.93 -8.99
N ILE A 391 -23.07 7.66 -8.10
CA ILE A 391 -22.20 8.71 -7.54
C ILE A 391 -21.45 9.42 -8.68
N PHE A 392 -20.88 8.66 -9.60
CA PHE A 392 -20.15 9.21 -10.75
C PHE A 392 -21.05 10.07 -11.65
N GLY A 393 -22.26 9.61 -11.96
CA GLY A 393 -23.21 10.35 -12.78
C GLY A 393 -23.71 11.64 -12.12
N GLN A 394 -23.78 11.69 -10.80
CA GLN A 394 -24.17 12.91 -10.07
C GLN A 394 -23.02 13.92 -9.91
N LYS A 395 -21.78 13.43 -9.77
CA LYS A 395 -20.65 14.25 -9.33
C LYS A 395 -19.66 14.59 -10.43
N THR A 396 -19.62 13.81 -11.51
CA THR A 396 -18.61 13.92 -12.58
C THR A 396 -19.26 14.09 -13.95
N ASN A 397 -18.44 14.41 -14.96
CA ASN A 397 -18.86 14.45 -16.37
C ASN A 397 -18.44 13.18 -17.14
N VAL A 398 -18.04 12.09 -16.45
CA VAL A 398 -17.52 10.86 -17.10
C VAL A 398 -18.53 10.27 -18.09
N ILE A 399 -19.83 10.42 -17.82
CA ILE A 399 -20.92 9.97 -18.70
C ILE A 399 -21.51 11.08 -19.59
N GLY A 400 -20.79 12.19 -19.77
CA GLY A 400 -21.20 13.36 -20.57
C GLY A 400 -21.46 14.60 -19.73
N SER A 401 -22.49 14.55 -18.89
CA SER A 401 -22.86 15.65 -17.98
C SER A 401 -23.30 15.10 -16.62
N LYS A 402 -23.22 15.94 -15.59
CA LYS A 402 -23.82 15.64 -14.28
C LYS A 402 -25.35 15.52 -14.42
N MET A 403 -25.94 14.56 -13.74
CA MET A 403 -27.38 14.26 -13.81
C MET A 403 -27.96 13.99 -12.42
N ALA A 404 -29.24 14.28 -12.22
CA ALA A 404 -29.94 13.87 -11.02
C ALA A 404 -30.17 12.34 -11.01
N VAL A 405 -30.33 11.73 -9.83
CA VAL A 405 -30.57 10.27 -9.73
C VAL A 405 -31.77 9.82 -10.55
N ALA A 406 -32.87 10.57 -10.53
CA ALA A 406 -34.06 10.26 -11.31
C ALA A 406 -33.75 10.20 -12.82
N GLU A 407 -32.92 11.10 -13.33
CA GLU A 407 -32.51 11.13 -14.73
C GLU A 407 -31.52 10.03 -15.10
N LEU A 408 -30.72 9.58 -14.12
CA LEU A 408 -29.87 8.41 -14.27
C LEU A 408 -30.69 7.13 -14.29
N ILE A 409 -31.74 7.01 -13.48
CA ILE A 409 -32.65 5.86 -13.47
C ILE A 409 -33.37 5.79 -14.81
N ASP A 410 -33.91 6.91 -15.27
CA ASP A 410 -34.46 7.04 -16.62
C ASP A 410 -33.37 6.72 -17.66
N TYR A 411 -33.70 6.00 -18.74
CA TYR A 411 -32.73 5.51 -19.74
C TYR A 411 -32.03 6.62 -20.57
N LYS A 412 -31.99 7.87 -20.08
CA LYS A 412 -31.45 9.06 -20.75
C LYS A 412 -29.98 8.95 -21.14
N SER A 413 -29.14 8.29 -20.33
CA SER A 413 -27.72 8.09 -20.65
C SER A 413 -27.38 6.62 -20.87
N LYS A 414 -27.10 6.23 -22.12
CA LYS A 414 -26.56 4.89 -22.44
C LYS A 414 -25.12 4.71 -21.94
N ARG A 415 -24.39 5.81 -21.72
CA ARG A 415 -22.99 5.80 -21.22
C ARG A 415 -22.87 5.23 -19.80
N LYS A 416 -23.94 5.28 -19.00
CA LYS A 416 -23.97 4.67 -17.66
C LYS A 416 -23.75 3.15 -17.70
N PHE A 417 -24.24 2.47 -18.74
CA PHE A 417 -24.05 1.03 -18.91
C PHE A 417 -22.61 0.69 -19.31
N ILE A 418 -21.96 1.54 -20.12
CA ILE A 418 -20.53 1.40 -20.42
C ILE A 418 -19.70 1.59 -19.14
N LEU A 419 -19.99 2.63 -18.36
CA LEU A 419 -19.28 2.86 -17.10
C LEU A 419 -19.48 1.70 -16.12
N GLY A 420 -20.70 1.19 -15.98
CA GLY A 420 -21.01 0.04 -15.14
C GLY A 420 -20.34 -1.26 -15.58
N GLU A 421 -20.31 -1.53 -16.88
CA GLU A 421 -19.57 -2.64 -17.48
C GLU A 421 -18.09 -2.57 -17.11
N LEU A 422 -17.46 -1.40 -17.27
CA LEU A 422 -16.04 -1.22 -16.98
C LEU A 422 -15.73 -1.32 -15.48
N ILE A 423 -16.55 -0.72 -14.61
CA ILE A 423 -16.39 -0.85 -13.15
C ILE A 423 -16.44 -2.33 -12.75
N LEU A 424 -17.46 -3.07 -13.23
CA LEU A 424 -17.61 -4.48 -12.89
C LEU A 424 -16.44 -5.32 -13.42
N ARG A 425 -16.01 -5.07 -14.66
CA ARG A 425 -14.82 -5.73 -15.24
C ARG A 425 -13.57 -5.46 -14.40
N TYR A 426 -13.32 -4.21 -14.03
CA TYR A 426 -12.11 -3.83 -13.28
C TYR A 426 -12.14 -4.42 -11.87
N MET A 427 -13.30 -4.44 -11.19
CA MET A 427 -13.45 -5.13 -9.91
C MET A 427 -13.05 -6.61 -10.03
N MET A 428 -13.48 -7.30 -11.09
CA MET A 428 -13.10 -8.70 -11.31
C MET A 428 -11.60 -8.86 -11.60
N ILE A 429 -11.00 -7.99 -12.44
CA ILE A 429 -9.54 -8.02 -12.64
C ILE A 429 -8.82 -7.83 -11.30
N VAL A 430 -9.14 -6.77 -10.56
CA VAL A 430 -8.45 -6.45 -9.31
C VAL A 430 -8.56 -7.59 -8.29
N GLN A 431 -9.76 -8.13 -8.06
CA GLN A 431 -9.97 -9.24 -7.12
C GLN A 431 -9.10 -10.48 -7.41
N LEU A 432 -8.73 -10.71 -8.68
CA LEU A 432 -7.97 -11.90 -9.11
C LEU A 432 -6.47 -11.69 -9.22
N ASN A 433 -6.03 -10.44 -9.15
CA ASN A 433 -4.68 -10.06 -9.54
C ASN A 433 -3.94 -9.24 -8.46
N THR A 434 -4.63 -8.77 -7.41
CA THR A 434 -3.98 -8.04 -6.32
C THR A 434 -3.37 -8.94 -5.26
N GLY A 435 -2.23 -8.52 -4.72
CA GLY A 435 -1.77 -8.91 -3.39
C GLY A 435 -2.19 -7.88 -2.33
N PHE A 436 -2.15 -8.30 -1.07
CA PHE A 436 -2.20 -7.38 0.06
C PHE A 436 -0.78 -7.22 0.61
N PHE A 437 -0.32 -5.98 0.70
CA PHE A 437 0.92 -5.66 1.40
C PHE A 437 0.63 -5.48 2.89
N THR A 438 1.40 -6.17 3.73
CA THR A 438 1.33 -6.10 5.19
C THR A 438 2.68 -5.64 5.72
N GLU A 439 2.67 -4.60 6.55
CA GLU A 439 3.87 -4.19 7.29
C GLU A 439 3.95 -5.01 8.58
N ILE A 440 5.15 -5.48 8.92
CA ILE A 440 5.41 -6.18 10.18
C ILE A 440 5.87 -5.12 11.17
N ASP A 441 5.03 -4.81 12.15
CA ASP A 441 5.34 -3.85 13.23
C ASP A 441 5.53 -4.55 14.59
N PHE A 442 5.95 -3.80 15.62
CA PHE A 442 6.22 -4.26 16.99
C PHE A 442 5.06 -5.01 17.66
N GLY A 443 3.83 -4.89 17.14
CA GLY A 443 2.62 -5.56 17.63
C GLY A 443 2.01 -6.60 16.68
N GLY A 444 2.61 -6.88 15.52
CA GLY A 444 2.11 -7.85 14.54
C GLY A 444 2.07 -7.36 13.09
N SER A 445 1.42 -8.13 12.21
CA SER A 445 1.27 -7.83 10.79
C SER A 445 0.02 -6.99 10.55
N VAL A 446 0.17 -5.74 10.10
CA VAL A 446 -0.95 -4.84 9.78
C VAL A 446 -1.03 -4.68 8.27
N GLY A 447 -2.19 -4.99 7.68
CA GLY A 447 -2.46 -4.73 6.27
C GLY A 447 -2.35 -3.23 5.96
N GLN A 448 -1.59 -2.87 4.93
CA GLN A 448 -1.32 -1.47 4.60
C GLN A 448 -2.02 -1.05 3.30
N SER A 449 -1.93 -1.90 2.28
CA SER A 449 -2.46 -1.58 0.95
C SER A 449 -2.84 -2.81 0.14
N SER A 450 -3.79 -2.62 -0.79
CA SER A 450 -4.00 -3.53 -1.91
C SER A 450 -3.13 -3.08 -3.07
N VAL A 451 -2.37 -4.02 -3.65
CA VAL A 451 -1.35 -3.74 -4.67
C VAL A 451 -1.58 -4.65 -5.87
N LEU A 452 -1.70 -4.06 -7.06
CA LEU A 452 -1.79 -4.78 -8.31
C LEU A 452 -0.41 -4.87 -8.96
N ILE A 453 0.10 -6.10 -9.06
CA ILE A 453 1.43 -6.40 -9.63
C ILE A 453 1.24 -7.43 -10.75
N PRO A 454 1.05 -7.00 -12.01
CA PRO A 454 0.88 -7.90 -13.16
C PRO A 454 2.00 -8.95 -13.30
N PHE A 455 3.23 -8.64 -12.87
CA PHE A 455 4.37 -9.56 -12.84
C PHE A 455 4.05 -10.89 -12.13
N CYS A 456 3.22 -10.87 -11.08
CA CYS A 456 2.82 -12.07 -10.33
C CYS A 456 2.15 -13.15 -11.21
N LYS A 457 1.59 -12.78 -12.38
CA LYS A 457 1.00 -13.76 -13.30
C LYS A 457 2.01 -14.63 -14.03
N LEU A 458 3.26 -14.20 -14.13
CA LEU A 458 4.34 -15.00 -14.68
C LEU A 458 4.88 -16.01 -13.66
N ILE A 459 4.52 -15.88 -12.38
CA ILE A 459 5.07 -16.69 -11.30
C ILE A 459 4.15 -17.87 -11.00
N LYS A 460 4.72 -19.08 -10.92
CA LYS A 460 3.95 -20.27 -10.53
C LYS A 460 3.59 -20.20 -9.05
N LYS A 461 2.41 -20.71 -8.70
CA LYS A 461 1.92 -20.72 -7.31
C LYS A 461 2.41 -21.97 -6.57
N SER A 462 2.89 -21.81 -5.34
CA SER A 462 3.33 -22.91 -4.47
C SER A 462 3.06 -22.59 -3.00
N CYS A 463 2.71 -23.61 -2.19
CA CYS A 463 2.67 -23.47 -0.73
C CYS A 463 4.06 -23.55 -0.09
N ASP A 464 5.09 -23.86 -0.87
CA ASP A 464 6.51 -23.72 -0.54
C ASP A 464 7.16 -22.77 -1.57
N PRO A 465 7.00 -21.44 -1.39
CA PRO A 465 7.55 -20.46 -2.33
C PRO A 465 9.07 -20.38 -2.23
N ASN A 466 9.70 -19.91 -3.30
CA ASN A 466 11.14 -19.58 -3.33
C ASN A 466 11.42 -18.09 -3.56
N VAL A 467 10.36 -17.30 -3.74
CA VAL A 467 10.43 -15.84 -3.77
C VAL A 467 9.42 -15.23 -2.80
N TYR A 468 9.78 -14.08 -2.27
CA TYR A 468 8.91 -13.21 -1.50
C TYR A 468 8.97 -11.80 -2.09
N TRP A 469 7.99 -10.97 -1.76
CA TRP A 469 7.98 -9.58 -2.21
C TRP A 469 7.58 -8.65 -1.06
N ASN A 470 8.14 -7.46 -1.09
CA ASN A 470 7.81 -6.37 -0.17
C ASN A 470 7.71 -5.05 -0.95
N HIS A 471 7.12 -4.04 -0.31
CA HIS A 471 7.18 -2.65 -0.81
C HIS A 471 8.53 -2.04 -0.43
N PHE A 472 9.13 -1.18 -1.25
CA PHE A 472 10.36 -0.47 -0.93
C PHE A 472 10.22 0.96 -1.46
N GLY A 473 9.89 1.90 -0.59
CA GLY A 473 9.57 3.26 -1.01
C GLY A 473 8.28 3.29 -1.84
N SER A 474 8.37 3.61 -3.14
CA SER A 474 7.31 3.56 -4.15
C SER A 474 7.30 2.28 -4.99
N ASN A 475 8.35 1.46 -4.88
CA ASN A 475 8.56 0.25 -5.69
C ASN A 475 8.07 -1.01 -4.96
N VAL A 476 7.82 -2.07 -5.72
CA VAL A 476 7.77 -3.44 -5.20
C VAL A 476 9.05 -4.17 -5.59
N GLY A 477 9.61 -4.94 -4.65
CA GLY A 477 10.81 -5.72 -4.86
C GLY A 477 10.55 -7.20 -4.57
N PHE A 478 10.86 -8.06 -5.54
CA PHE A 478 10.83 -9.52 -5.39
C PHE A 478 12.25 -10.02 -5.20
N TYR A 479 12.47 -10.80 -4.16
CA TYR A 479 13.75 -11.40 -3.85
C TYR A 479 13.60 -12.90 -3.58
N ALA A 480 14.67 -13.64 -3.85
CA ALA A 480 14.73 -15.07 -3.55
C ALA A 480 14.75 -15.27 -2.03
N SER A 481 13.77 -16.01 -1.50
CA SER A 481 13.72 -16.35 -0.07
C SER A 481 14.60 -17.56 0.29
N LYS A 482 15.10 -18.26 -0.74
CA LYS A 482 15.98 -19.42 -0.66
C LYS A 482 16.72 -19.59 -2.00
N PRO A 483 17.82 -20.37 -2.05
CA PRO A 483 18.56 -20.56 -3.29
C PRO A 483 17.70 -21.23 -4.38
N ILE A 484 17.80 -20.74 -5.63
CA ILE A 484 17.04 -21.26 -6.77
C ILE A 484 17.99 -21.79 -7.83
N LYS A 485 17.95 -23.11 -8.06
CA LYS A 485 18.77 -23.78 -9.07
C LYS A 485 18.35 -23.37 -10.49
N GLN A 486 19.32 -23.33 -11.41
CA GLN A 486 19.07 -23.08 -12.83
C GLN A 486 17.98 -24.02 -13.39
N GLY A 487 17.10 -23.47 -14.22
CA GLY A 487 15.98 -24.16 -14.86
C GLY A 487 14.79 -24.42 -13.94
N LYS A 488 14.89 -24.14 -12.62
CA LYS A 488 13.75 -24.30 -11.70
C LYS A 488 12.78 -23.12 -11.82
N PRO A 489 11.47 -23.38 -11.63
CA PRO A 489 10.46 -22.33 -11.67
C PRO A 489 10.63 -21.34 -10.51
N ILE A 490 10.26 -20.09 -10.76
CA ILE A 490 10.05 -19.11 -9.70
C ILE A 490 8.65 -19.35 -9.10
N LEU A 491 8.58 -19.40 -7.77
CA LEU A 491 7.43 -19.86 -7.00
C LEU A 491 7.02 -18.84 -5.94
N LEU A 492 5.76 -18.38 -6.02
CA LEU A 492 5.16 -17.44 -5.07
C LEU A 492 3.99 -18.10 -4.33
N SER A 493 3.75 -17.69 -3.08
CA SER A 493 2.54 -18.10 -2.36
C SER A 493 1.45 -17.04 -2.44
N THR A 494 0.21 -17.47 -2.65
CA THR A 494 -0.98 -16.60 -2.65
C THR A 494 -1.98 -16.92 -1.53
N ALA A 495 -1.71 -17.96 -0.72
CA ALA A 495 -2.60 -18.46 0.33
C ALA A 495 -1.82 -18.82 1.61
N GLY A 496 -0.67 -18.18 1.80
CA GLY A 496 0.30 -18.48 2.84
C GLY A 496 1.13 -19.73 2.58
N SER A 497 2.29 -19.79 3.23
CA SER A 497 3.24 -20.91 3.11
C SER A 497 2.90 -22.03 4.09
N TYR A 498 3.40 -23.23 3.81
CA TYR A 498 3.06 -24.43 4.58
C TYR A 498 3.44 -24.33 6.07
N HIS A 499 4.53 -23.64 6.38
CA HIS A 499 5.01 -23.45 7.73
C HIS A 499 4.10 -22.54 8.59
N MET A 500 3.28 -21.67 7.98
CA MET A 500 2.38 -20.76 8.69
C MET A 500 0.94 -21.26 8.77
N ILE A 501 0.41 -21.78 7.66
CA ILE A 501 -1.03 -22.05 7.52
C ILE A 501 -1.24 -23.53 7.22
N PRO A 502 -2.11 -24.27 7.95
CA PRO A 502 -2.39 -25.68 7.68
C PRO A 502 -2.93 -25.93 6.26
N LYS A 503 -2.66 -27.13 5.71
CA LYS A 503 -3.01 -27.51 4.32
C LYS A 503 -4.47 -27.23 3.97
N ILE A 504 -5.39 -27.61 4.84
CA ILE A 504 -6.82 -27.41 4.62
C ILE A 504 -7.18 -25.92 4.53
N ASN A 505 -6.62 -25.08 5.40
CA ASN A 505 -6.86 -23.63 5.38
C ASN A 505 -6.26 -22.98 4.13
N ARG A 506 -5.09 -23.44 3.67
CA ARG A 506 -4.49 -22.97 2.39
C ARG A 506 -5.40 -23.33 1.21
N TRP A 507 -5.97 -24.53 1.18
CA TRP A 507 -6.90 -24.95 0.13
C TRP A 507 -8.19 -24.13 0.13
N ILE A 508 -8.76 -23.86 1.31
CA ILE A 508 -9.93 -22.98 1.46
C ILE A 508 -9.63 -21.58 0.89
N GLN A 509 -8.44 -21.02 1.15
CA GLN A 509 -8.05 -19.68 0.65
C GLN A 509 -7.80 -19.66 -0.87
N LEU A 510 -7.36 -20.77 -1.46
CA LEU A 510 -7.16 -20.87 -2.91
C LEU A 510 -8.49 -21.01 -3.69
N GLU A 511 -9.60 -21.25 -2.99
CA GLU A 511 -10.94 -21.37 -3.57
C GLU A 511 -11.87 -20.20 -3.19
N PRO A 512 -12.86 -19.88 -4.05
CA PRO A 512 -14.22 -20.14 -3.61
C PRO A 512 -15.15 -20.62 -4.74
N THR A 513 -16.04 -21.58 -4.44
CA THR A 513 -17.49 -21.61 -4.83
C THR A 513 -18.01 -22.30 -6.11
N THR A 514 -17.32 -23.27 -6.71
CA THR A 514 -18.00 -24.30 -7.55
C THR A 514 -17.39 -25.68 -7.33
N ASN A 515 -18.17 -26.74 -7.54
CA ASN A 515 -17.84 -28.15 -7.25
C ASN A 515 -16.55 -28.69 -7.89
N ASP A 516 -15.94 -28.00 -8.85
CA ASP A 516 -14.70 -28.44 -9.50
C ASP A 516 -13.47 -27.90 -8.76
N HIS A 517 -13.15 -28.54 -7.63
CA HIS A 517 -11.94 -28.28 -6.85
C HIS A 517 -10.72 -28.68 -7.67
N VAL A 518 -9.80 -27.74 -7.95
CA VAL A 518 -8.45 -28.10 -8.39
C VAL A 518 -7.50 -27.91 -7.20
N PRO A 519 -7.29 -28.94 -6.37
CA PRO A 519 -6.43 -28.84 -5.20
C PRO A 519 -5.00 -28.49 -5.62
N CYS A 520 -4.33 -27.66 -4.81
CA CYS A 520 -2.92 -27.34 -5.03
C CYS A 520 -2.07 -28.63 -5.01
N ARG A 521 -1.31 -28.85 -6.07
CA ARG A 521 -0.45 -30.04 -6.26
C ARG A 521 1.05 -29.76 -6.08
N CYS A 522 1.41 -28.67 -5.39
CA CYS A 522 2.81 -28.43 -5.04
C CYS A 522 3.33 -29.51 -4.07
N THR A 523 4.64 -29.73 -4.03
CA THR A 523 5.29 -30.75 -3.18
C THR A 523 4.79 -30.70 -1.73
N ALA A 524 4.75 -29.51 -1.12
CA ALA A 524 4.28 -29.33 0.25
C ALA A 524 2.81 -29.76 0.47
N CYS A 525 1.94 -29.58 -0.54
CA CYS A 525 0.56 -30.05 -0.47
C CYS A 525 0.44 -31.53 -0.78
N PHE A 526 1.21 -32.04 -1.75
CA PHE A 526 1.21 -33.46 -2.11
C PHE A 526 1.69 -34.33 -0.94
N GLU A 527 2.83 -33.97 -0.34
CA GLU A 527 3.44 -34.65 0.79
C GLU A 527 2.83 -34.26 2.15
N SER A 528 1.85 -33.36 2.16
CA SER A 528 1.15 -32.91 3.37
C SER A 528 2.07 -32.37 4.47
N TRP A 529 3.04 -31.53 4.08
CA TRP A 529 3.97 -30.92 5.02
C TRP A 529 3.23 -30.15 6.13
N PRO A 530 3.61 -30.35 7.41
CA PRO A 530 2.95 -29.72 8.55
C PRO A 530 3.39 -28.26 8.74
N THR A 531 2.71 -27.56 9.65
CA THR A 531 3.14 -26.22 10.08
C THR A 531 4.42 -26.29 10.92
N ILE A 532 5.07 -25.14 11.12
CA ILE A 532 6.36 -25.03 11.80
C ILE A 532 6.37 -25.66 13.20
N GLN A 533 5.23 -25.67 13.90
CA GLN A 533 5.07 -26.24 15.23
C GLN A 533 5.23 -27.77 15.26
N SER A 534 4.99 -28.44 14.13
CA SER A 534 5.07 -29.90 14.03
C SER A 534 6.14 -30.38 13.04
N LEU A 535 6.96 -29.46 12.51
CA LEU A 535 8.14 -29.83 11.74
C LEU A 535 9.21 -30.41 12.66
N LYS A 536 9.88 -31.45 12.17
CA LYS A 536 11.08 -32.01 12.80
C LYS A 536 12.25 -31.03 12.73
N SER A 537 13.20 -31.20 13.64
CA SER A 537 14.45 -30.44 13.62
C SER A 537 15.45 -31.08 12.65
N TYR A 538 16.44 -30.33 12.18
CA TYR A 538 17.58 -30.94 11.47
C TYR A 538 18.34 -31.95 12.35
N HIS A 539 18.24 -31.86 13.68
CA HIS A 539 18.80 -32.87 14.59
C HIS A 539 18.24 -34.27 14.32
N ASP A 540 16.99 -34.34 13.88
CA ASP A 540 16.31 -35.60 13.54
C ASP A 540 16.75 -36.17 12.19
N SER A 541 17.54 -35.43 11.41
CA SER A 541 18.06 -35.91 10.12
C SER A 541 19.10 -37.01 10.33
N THR A 542 18.89 -38.14 9.66
CA THR A 542 19.88 -39.25 9.60
C THR A 542 20.94 -39.02 8.52
N GLU A 543 20.73 -38.07 7.62
CA GLU A 543 21.61 -37.79 6.48
C GLU A 543 22.63 -36.69 6.78
N LEU A 544 22.41 -35.90 7.84
CA LEU A 544 23.26 -34.76 8.19
C LEU A 544 24.40 -35.21 9.15
N PRO A 545 25.69 -34.97 8.80
CA PRO A 545 26.82 -35.31 9.67
C PRO A 545 26.77 -34.61 11.03
N THR A 546 27.26 -35.25 12.09
CA THR A 546 27.29 -34.66 13.45
C THR A 546 28.05 -33.34 13.50
N THR A 547 29.17 -33.23 12.77
CA THR A 547 29.95 -31.99 12.69
C THR A 547 29.12 -30.83 12.11
N MET A 548 28.35 -31.09 11.06
CA MET A 548 27.45 -30.10 10.46
C MET A 548 26.30 -29.73 11.41
N LYS A 549 25.80 -30.69 12.20
CA LYS A 549 24.79 -30.39 13.23
C LYS A 549 25.33 -29.39 14.25
N THR A 550 26.58 -29.58 14.70
CA THR A 550 27.23 -28.64 15.62
C THR A 550 27.44 -27.26 14.99
N GLU A 551 27.89 -27.18 13.73
CA GLU A 551 27.99 -25.90 13.03
C GLU A 551 26.63 -25.19 12.91
N PHE A 552 25.55 -25.94 12.67
CA PHE A 552 24.20 -25.40 12.63
C PHE A 552 23.70 -24.96 14.01
N ASP A 553 24.13 -25.61 15.10
CA ASP A 553 23.79 -25.19 16.46
C ASP A 553 24.33 -23.79 16.75
N ASP A 554 25.59 -23.53 16.37
CA ASP A 554 26.23 -22.22 16.51
C ASP A 554 25.48 -21.15 15.69
N MET A 555 25.20 -21.45 14.41
CA MET A 555 24.41 -20.55 13.54
C MET A 555 23.02 -20.26 14.11
N MET A 556 22.33 -21.25 14.68
CA MET A 556 21.01 -21.05 15.28
C MET A 556 21.07 -20.22 16.56
N SER A 557 22.19 -20.23 17.28
CA SER A 557 22.42 -19.32 18.41
C SER A 557 22.43 -17.87 17.94
N ASP A 558 23.20 -17.58 16.88
CA ASP A 558 23.28 -16.23 16.28
C ASP A 558 21.91 -15.77 15.77
N LEU A 559 21.16 -16.66 15.11
CA LEU A 559 19.81 -16.35 14.63
C LEU A 559 18.88 -15.89 15.75
N ASN A 560 18.95 -16.49 16.94
CA ASN A 560 18.11 -16.10 18.08
C ASN A 560 18.44 -14.68 18.57
N GLU A 561 19.70 -14.26 18.48
CA GLU A 561 20.10 -12.89 18.79
C GLU A 561 19.60 -11.92 17.71
N TRP A 562 19.80 -12.25 16.44
CA TRP A 562 19.33 -11.42 15.33
C TRP A 562 17.82 -11.27 15.29
N GLN A 563 17.05 -12.29 15.65
CA GLN A 563 15.60 -12.20 15.75
C GLN A 563 15.15 -11.15 16.77
N LYS A 564 15.87 -11.01 17.90
CA LYS A 564 15.61 -9.95 18.88
C LYS A 564 15.93 -8.58 18.30
N LEU A 565 17.05 -8.43 17.59
CA LEU A 565 17.40 -7.17 16.93
C LEU A 565 16.37 -6.76 15.86
N ILE A 566 15.88 -7.72 15.07
CA ILE A 566 14.79 -7.52 14.08
C ILE A 566 13.48 -7.11 14.78
N GLU A 567 13.24 -7.63 15.99
CA GLU A 567 12.08 -7.28 16.80
C GLU A 567 12.20 -5.88 17.41
N GLU A 568 13.37 -5.53 17.96
CA GLU A 568 13.70 -4.26 18.60
C GLU A 568 13.83 -3.08 17.61
N GLY A 569 14.10 -3.35 16.33
CA GLY A 569 14.06 -2.34 15.26
C GLY A 569 15.20 -1.32 15.31
N ASP A 570 16.41 -1.77 15.64
CA ASP A 570 17.64 -0.98 15.52
C ASP A 570 18.14 -1.00 14.06
N ASP A 571 17.69 -0.02 13.26
CA ASP A 571 17.85 0.02 11.80
C ASP A 571 19.31 -0.09 11.34
N ASP A 572 20.26 0.46 12.10
CA ASP A 572 21.69 0.41 11.77
C ASP A 572 22.22 -1.04 11.85
N LYS A 573 21.77 -1.81 12.84
CA LYS A 573 22.13 -3.23 13.00
C LYS A 573 21.43 -4.14 11.99
N LEU A 574 20.25 -3.77 11.50
CA LEU A 574 19.52 -4.59 10.51
C LEU A 574 20.32 -4.75 9.21
N LEU A 575 21.07 -3.73 8.80
CA LEU A 575 21.91 -3.81 7.60
C LEU A 575 23.13 -4.71 7.82
N GLU A 576 23.71 -4.73 9.02
CA GLU A 576 24.85 -5.57 9.38
C GLU A 576 24.47 -7.06 9.33
N ILE A 577 23.37 -7.45 9.96
CA ILE A 577 22.92 -8.85 10.05
C ILE A 577 22.39 -9.41 8.71
N LYS A 578 22.05 -8.55 7.75
CA LYS A 578 21.39 -8.96 6.50
C LYS A 578 22.23 -9.93 5.68
N ASP A 579 23.51 -9.59 5.48
CA ASP A 579 24.38 -10.42 4.63
C ASP A 579 24.77 -11.73 5.34
N GLU A 580 24.89 -11.71 6.66
CA GLU A 580 25.13 -12.89 7.49
C GLU A 580 23.93 -13.86 7.47
N LEU A 581 22.70 -13.33 7.64
CA LEU A 581 21.47 -14.13 7.55
C LEU A 581 21.28 -14.74 6.16
N ILE A 582 21.61 -14.01 5.09
CA ILE A 582 21.59 -14.55 3.72
C ILE A 582 22.59 -15.70 3.58
N SER A 583 23.82 -15.53 4.08
CA SER A 583 24.87 -16.55 4.03
C SER A 583 24.47 -17.81 4.80
N MET A 584 23.92 -17.64 6.01
CA MET A 584 23.39 -18.73 6.82
C MET A 584 22.28 -19.49 6.10
N ASN A 585 21.33 -18.76 5.48
CA ASN A 585 20.25 -19.38 4.72
C ASN A 585 20.78 -20.22 3.54
N ASP A 586 21.72 -19.67 2.76
CA ASP A 586 22.35 -20.40 1.64
C ASP A 586 23.06 -21.69 2.11
N GLU A 587 23.73 -21.65 3.27
CA GLU A 587 24.43 -22.80 3.83
C GLU A 587 23.47 -23.89 4.33
N PHE A 588 22.39 -23.53 5.04
CA PHE A 588 21.36 -24.49 5.44
C PHE A 588 20.74 -25.21 4.22
N TYR A 589 20.39 -24.46 3.18
CA TYR A 589 19.79 -25.01 1.96
C TYR A 589 20.77 -25.81 1.09
N ARG A 590 22.09 -25.72 1.35
CA ARG A 590 23.09 -26.59 0.71
C ARG A 590 23.00 -28.03 1.21
N TYR A 591 22.72 -28.24 2.49
CA TYR A 591 22.73 -29.56 3.12
C TYR A 591 21.34 -30.13 3.43
N ILE A 592 20.36 -29.27 3.70
CA ILE A 592 19.01 -29.72 4.07
C ILE A 592 18.08 -29.57 2.86
N THR A 593 17.62 -30.71 2.34
CA THR A 593 16.71 -30.78 1.18
C THR A 593 15.26 -31.07 1.53
N VAL A 594 14.99 -31.39 2.81
CA VAL A 594 13.66 -31.69 3.35
C VAL A 594 13.20 -30.58 4.30
N PRO A 595 11.88 -30.34 4.46
CA PRO A 595 11.40 -29.30 5.36
C PRO A 595 11.77 -29.61 6.82
N CYS A 596 12.45 -28.69 7.48
CA CYS A 596 12.66 -28.70 8.92
C CYS A 596 12.21 -27.38 9.57
N LYS A 597 12.13 -27.41 10.90
CA LYS A 597 11.74 -26.25 11.71
C LYS A 597 12.68 -25.06 11.46
N GLU A 598 14.00 -25.29 11.44
CA GLU A 598 15.03 -24.26 11.40
C GLU A 598 15.08 -23.55 10.04
N ILE A 599 14.96 -24.28 8.92
CA ILE A 599 14.81 -23.67 7.60
C ILE A 599 13.57 -22.77 7.53
N SER A 600 12.48 -23.20 8.16
CA SER A 600 11.26 -22.39 8.20
C SER A 600 11.46 -21.12 9.04
N LEU A 601 12.23 -21.19 10.12
CA LEU A 601 12.62 -20.03 10.93
C LEU A 601 13.52 -19.05 10.15
N LEU A 602 14.50 -19.55 9.40
CA LEU A 602 15.37 -18.74 8.55
C LEU A 602 14.57 -17.99 7.48
N TYR A 603 13.68 -18.72 6.78
CA TYR A 603 12.76 -18.12 5.80
C TYR A 603 11.92 -16.99 6.42
N LEU A 604 11.35 -17.21 7.61
CA LEU A 604 10.53 -16.21 8.29
C LEU A 604 11.36 -15.01 8.77
N SER A 605 12.56 -15.26 9.26
CA SER A 605 13.49 -14.23 9.73
C SER A 605 13.96 -13.33 8.60
N LEU A 606 14.31 -13.90 7.45
CA LEU A 606 14.70 -13.14 6.26
C LEU A 606 13.56 -12.27 5.75
N ASN A 607 12.33 -12.79 5.73
CA ASN A 607 11.16 -12.02 5.32
C ASN A 607 10.81 -10.91 6.33
N LYS A 608 10.96 -11.16 7.62
CA LYS A 608 10.78 -10.16 8.67
C LYS A 608 11.84 -9.06 8.56
N LEU A 609 13.10 -9.42 8.32
CA LEU A 609 14.19 -8.48 8.09
C LEU A 609 13.91 -7.56 6.90
N TYR A 610 13.61 -8.11 5.72
CA TYR A 610 13.26 -7.28 4.55
C TYR A 610 11.98 -6.47 4.75
N GLY A 611 11.00 -7.00 5.50
CA GLY A 611 9.80 -6.26 5.90
C GLY A 611 10.12 -5.05 6.80
N ARG A 612 11.10 -5.18 7.70
CA ARG A 612 11.61 -4.06 8.51
C ARG A 612 12.40 -3.08 7.64
N LEU A 613 13.35 -3.54 6.83
CA LEU A 613 14.10 -2.67 5.90
C LEU A 613 13.17 -1.89 4.94
N CYS A 614 12.01 -2.45 4.60
CA CYS A 614 10.92 -1.75 3.90
C CYS A 614 10.33 -0.59 4.72
N SER A 615 9.95 -0.82 5.99
CA SER A 615 9.38 0.19 6.89
C SER A 615 10.31 1.39 7.15
N VAL A 616 11.61 1.17 6.89
CA VAL A 616 12.73 2.08 7.08
C VAL A 616 13.09 2.85 5.79
N ASN A 617 12.40 2.62 4.68
CA ASN A 617 12.48 3.51 3.51
C ASN A 617 11.61 4.76 3.69
N LYS A 618 12.08 5.70 4.53
CA LYS A 618 11.43 6.99 4.74
C LYS A 618 12.42 8.16 4.69
N ALA A 619 12.94 8.50 3.51
CA ALA A 619 13.23 9.86 3.05
C ALA A 619 13.96 9.81 1.70
N LEU A 620 13.72 10.80 0.85
CA LEU A 620 14.45 11.11 -0.39
C LEU A 620 14.15 10.25 -1.63
N GLU A 621 13.09 10.64 -2.34
CA GLU A 621 13.13 10.85 -3.80
C GLU A 621 12.51 12.21 -4.12
#